data_AF-A0ABD5NKH2-F1
#
_entry.id   AF-A0ABD5NKH2-F1
#
_cell.length_a   1.000
_cell.length_b   1.000
_cell.length_c   1.000
_cell.angle_alpha   90.00
_cell.angle_beta   90.00
_cell.angle_gamma   90.00
#
_symmetry.space_group_name_H-M   'P 1'
#
loop_
_entity.id
_entity.type
_entity.pdbx_description
1 polymer ?
#
loop_
_entity_poly.entity_id
_entity_poly.type
_entity_poly.pdbx_seq_one_letter_code
_entity_poly.pdbx_strand_id
1 'polypeptide(L)'
;MDGGTRHLHVGIGELRYEMGLLDPETIRSPPDPTELRFEYVGGAVLSGATVDRFVEATDLVANHLSIALATEALRVEADGDVDSVSLEFEATDLQDLSPGQARSLYSLESLRDMSRAIPGDAAVDLRLGTETPISLGFEFADGDGSVEYVLSPRITRE
;
A
#
# COMPACT_ATOMS: atom_id res chain seq x y z
N MET A 1 21.64 -18.32 23.11
CA MET A 1 22.00 -18.21 21.67
C MET A 1 23.20 -19.10 21.41
N ASP A 2 23.02 -20.19 20.68
CA ASP A 2 24.09 -21.11 20.28
C ASP A 2 25.03 -20.43 19.27
N GLY A 3 26.29 -20.84 19.18
CA GLY A 3 27.33 -20.08 18.45
C GLY A 3 27.05 -19.82 16.96
N GLY A 4 26.24 -20.67 16.32
CA GLY A 4 25.86 -20.58 14.91
C GLY A 4 24.71 -19.62 14.58
N THR A 5 24.04 -19.02 15.57
CA THR A 5 22.87 -18.14 15.37
C THR A 5 23.18 -16.64 15.51
N ARG A 6 24.46 -16.26 15.53
CA ARG A 6 24.89 -14.87 15.75
C ARG A 6 25.23 -14.09 14.47
N HIS A 7 25.36 -14.79 13.35
CA HIS A 7 25.72 -14.16 12.09
C HIS A 7 24.80 -14.66 10.97
N LEU A 8 24.42 -13.74 10.09
CA LEU A 8 23.80 -14.05 8.80
C LEU A 8 24.92 -14.22 7.77
N HIS A 9 24.96 -15.40 7.15
CA HIS A 9 25.85 -15.65 6.01
C HIS A 9 25.04 -15.54 4.71
N VAL A 10 25.45 -14.63 3.82
CA VAL A 10 24.84 -14.41 2.51
C VAL A 10 25.81 -14.84 1.42
N GLY A 11 25.36 -15.72 0.53
CA GLY A 11 26.12 -16.19 -0.63
C GLY A 11 25.47 -15.76 -1.94
N ILE A 12 26.19 -15.05 -2.81
CA ILE A 12 25.73 -14.66 -4.15
C ILE A 12 26.85 -14.96 -5.16
N GLY A 13 26.72 -16.06 -5.89
CA GLY A 13 27.80 -16.53 -6.76
C GLY A 13 29.09 -16.79 -5.95
N GLU A 14 30.17 -16.08 -6.30
CA GLU A 14 31.45 -16.17 -5.58
C GLU A 14 31.49 -15.30 -4.31
N LEU A 15 30.57 -14.33 -4.17
CA LEU A 15 30.48 -13.46 -3.01
C LEU A 15 30.02 -14.26 -1.79
N ARG A 16 30.80 -14.16 -0.71
CA ARG A 16 30.42 -14.63 0.63
C ARG A 16 30.49 -13.43 1.57
N TYR A 17 29.37 -13.09 2.18
CA TYR A 17 29.25 -12.00 3.12
C TYR A 17 28.73 -12.50 4.46
N GLU A 18 29.24 -11.95 5.54
CA GLU A 18 28.86 -12.29 6.91
C GLU A 18 28.48 -11.01 7.66
N MET A 19 27.32 -11.02 8.31
CA MET A 19 26.79 -9.89 9.07
C MET A 19 26.42 -10.36 10.48
N GLY A 20 26.83 -9.61 11.52
CA GLY A 20 26.38 -9.86 12.89
C GLY A 20 24.88 -9.59 13.04
N LEU A 21 24.17 -10.51 13.68
CA LEU A 21 22.74 -10.40 13.95
C LEU A 21 22.47 -9.60 15.23
N LEU A 22 21.32 -8.91 15.24
CA LEU A 22 20.76 -8.32 16.45
C LEU A 22 20.05 -9.40 17.28
N ASP A 23 19.98 -9.19 18.58
CA ASP A 23 19.18 -10.03 19.47
C ASP A 23 17.69 -9.70 19.25
N PRO A 24 16.84 -10.67 18.86
CA PRO A 24 15.43 -10.42 18.59
C PRO A 24 14.69 -9.85 19.81
N GLU A 25 15.11 -10.14 21.05
CA GLU A 25 14.48 -9.58 22.26
C GLU A 25 14.70 -8.06 22.39
N THR A 26 15.67 -7.51 21.65
CA THR A 26 15.93 -6.06 21.60
C THR A 26 15.11 -5.33 20.53
N ILE A 27 14.46 -6.07 19.64
CA ILE A 27 13.64 -5.53 18.56
C ILE A 27 12.19 -5.50 19.04
N ARG A 28 11.52 -4.37 18.84
CA ARG A 28 10.08 -4.25 19.13
C ARG A 28 9.30 -5.18 18.20
N SER A 29 8.54 -6.12 18.77
CA SER A 29 7.64 -6.95 17.99
C SER A 29 6.56 -6.11 17.29
N PRO A 30 6.29 -6.36 16.00
CA PRO A 30 5.13 -5.77 15.34
C PRO A 30 3.84 -6.27 16.01
N PRO A 31 2.73 -5.52 15.90
CA PRO A 31 1.42 -6.02 16.29
C PRO A 31 1.06 -7.29 15.49
N ASP A 32 0.23 -8.16 16.07
CA ASP A 32 -0.20 -9.40 15.42
C ASP A 32 -1.11 -9.07 14.22
N PRO A 33 -0.76 -9.48 12.99
CA PRO A 33 -1.58 -9.20 11.82
C PRO A 33 -2.99 -9.84 11.89
N THR A 34 -3.18 -10.91 12.65
CA THR A 34 -4.50 -11.54 12.85
C THR A 34 -5.43 -10.72 13.75
N GLU A 35 -4.86 -9.80 14.55
CA GLU A 35 -5.59 -8.82 15.35
C GLU A 35 -5.93 -7.54 14.57
N LEU A 36 -5.28 -7.32 13.43
CA LEU A 36 -5.55 -6.21 12.51
C LEU A 36 -6.80 -6.48 11.67
N ARG A 37 -7.97 -6.47 12.34
CA ARG A 37 -9.27 -6.59 11.66
C ARG A 37 -9.75 -5.20 11.26
N PHE A 38 -9.60 -4.88 9.98
CA PHE A 38 -10.12 -3.64 9.40
C PHE A 38 -11.44 -3.92 8.69
N GLU A 39 -12.38 -3.00 8.83
CA GLU A 39 -13.70 -3.09 8.19
C GLU A 39 -13.63 -2.53 6.77
N TYR A 40 -13.22 -3.38 5.82
CA TYR A 40 -13.31 -3.07 4.40
C TYR A 40 -14.74 -3.28 3.90
N VAL A 41 -15.25 -2.33 3.13
CA VAL A 41 -16.61 -2.41 2.55
C VAL A 41 -16.59 -2.74 1.06
N GLY A 42 -15.43 -2.67 0.42
CA GLY A 42 -15.22 -2.95 -1.00
C GLY A 42 -13.75 -2.80 -1.38
N GLY A 43 -13.47 -2.88 -2.68
CA GLY A 43 -12.11 -2.81 -3.20
C GLY A 43 -12.03 -2.75 -4.72
N ALA A 44 -10.83 -2.66 -5.25
CA ALA A 44 -10.54 -2.72 -6.67
C ALA A 44 -9.21 -3.41 -6.92
N VAL A 45 -9.08 -4.09 -8.06
CA VAL A 45 -7.80 -4.63 -8.53
C VAL A 45 -7.29 -3.78 -9.69
N LEU A 46 -6.11 -3.19 -9.51
CA LEU A 46 -5.47 -2.26 -10.44
C LEU A 46 -4.00 -2.62 -10.65
N SER A 47 -3.40 -2.14 -11.74
CA SER A 47 -1.96 -2.35 -11.94
C SER A 47 -1.11 -1.49 -11.00
N GLY A 48 0.08 -1.95 -10.64
CA GLY A 48 1.06 -1.14 -9.91
C GLY A 48 1.38 0.19 -10.61
N ALA A 49 1.42 0.19 -11.94
CA ALA A 49 1.59 1.41 -12.73
C ALA A 49 0.41 2.40 -12.57
N THR A 50 -0.81 1.89 -12.38
CA THR A 50 -1.97 2.74 -12.08
C THR A 50 -1.84 3.37 -10.69
N VAL A 51 -1.34 2.60 -9.71
CA VAL A 51 -1.06 3.12 -8.35
C VAL A 51 -0.05 4.25 -8.41
N ASP A 52 1.08 4.01 -9.05
CA ASP A 52 2.14 5.00 -9.19
C ASP A 52 1.64 6.26 -9.90
N ARG A 53 0.89 6.10 -10.99
CA ARG A 53 0.29 7.20 -11.75
C ARG A 53 -0.59 8.11 -10.89
N PHE A 54 -1.47 7.56 -10.05
CA PHE A 54 -2.33 8.43 -9.23
C PHE A 54 -1.55 9.10 -8.11
N VAL A 55 -0.53 8.44 -7.55
CA VAL A 55 0.35 9.04 -6.54
C VAL A 55 1.10 10.21 -7.16
N GLU A 56 1.72 10.03 -8.32
CA GLU A 56 2.44 11.10 -9.02
C GLU A 56 1.54 12.27 -9.40
N ALA A 57 0.33 12.00 -9.90
CA ALA A 57 -0.60 13.04 -10.30
C ALA A 57 -1.09 13.89 -9.12
N THR A 58 -1.37 13.26 -7.98
CA THR A 58 -1.85 13.95 -6.77
C THR A 58 -0.74 14.69 -6.02
N ASP A 59 0.53 14.26 -6.18
CA ASP A 59 1.70 14.89 -5.57
C ASP A 59 2.00 16.31 -6.02
N LEU A 60 1.53 16.66 -7.20
CA LEU A 60 1.72 18.00 -7.72
C LEU A 60 0.90 19.05 -6.94
N VAL A 61 -0.10 18.61 -6.17
CA VAL A 61 -1.19 19.47 -5.69
C VAL A 61 -1.33 19.44 -4.17
N ALA A 62 -1.17 18.28 -3.51
CA ALA A 62 -1.44 18.18 -2.07
C ALA A 62 -0.53 17.18 -1.33
N ASN A 63 -0.48 17.32 -0.01
CA ASN A 63 0.21 16.37 0.88
C ASN A 63 -0.64 15.13 1.22
N HIS A 64 -1.92 15.19 0.91
CA HIS A 64 -2.90 14.16 1.20
C HIS A 64 -3.80 13.95 0.00
N LEU A 65 -4.27 12.73 -0.17
CA LEU A 65 -5.25 12.39 -1.20
C LEU A 65 -6.39 11.61 -0.59
N SER A 66 -7.59 11.83 -1.13
CA SER A 66 -8.75 11.02 -0.83
C SER A 66 -8.87 9.89 -1.85
N ILE A 67 -9.10 8.69 -1.34
CA ILE A 67 -9.51 7.55 -2.16
C ILE A 67 -10.95 7.23 -1.79
N ALA A 68 -11.79 7.09 -2.80
CA ALA A 68 -13.20 6.75 -2.65
C ALA A 68 -13.58 5.58 -3.54
N LEU A 69 -14.37 4.66 -2.99
CA LEU A 69 -15.11 3.67 -3.75
C LEU A 69 -16.54 4.19 -3.93
N ALA A 70 -16.98 4.24 -5.18
CA ALA A 70 -18.37 4.38 -5.56
C ALA A 70 -18.89 3.04 -6.12
N THR A 71 -20.19 2.98 -6.44
CA THR A 71 -20.83 1.75 -6.92
C THR A 71 -20.18 1.19 -8.20
N GLU A 72 -19.68 2.05 -9.08
CA GLU A 72 -19.17 1.66 -10.41
C GLU A 72 -17.73 2.15 -10.68
N ALA A 73 -17.09 2.83 -9.71
CA ALA A 73 -15.79 3.46 -9.92
C ALA A 73 -14.94 3.56 -8.65
N LEU A 74 -13.62 3.57 -8.85
CA LEU A 74 -12.62 4.01 -7.87
C LEU A 74 -12.21 5.45 -8.21
N ARG A 75 -12.27 6.34 -7.24
CA ARG A 75 -11.95 7.76 -7.41
C ARG A 75 -10.80 8.16 -6.50
N VAL A 76 -9.86 8.93 -7.06
CA VAL A 76 -8.71 9.49 -6.34
C VAL A 76 -8.70 11.00 -6.52
N GLU A 77 -8.67 11.73 -5.42
CA GLU A 77 -8.77 13.19 -5.40
C GLU A 77 -7.71 13.81 -4.51
N ALA A 78 -7.20 14.98 -4.90
CA ALA A 78 -6.34 15.81 -4.09
C ALA A 78 -6.68 17.28 -4.33
N ASP A 79 -6.85 18.03 -3.25
CA ASP A 79 -7.16 19.45 -3.26
C ASP A 79 -6.02 20.23 -2.62
N GLY A 80 -5.40 21.12 -3.40
CA GLY A 80 -4.40 22.08 -2.97
C GLY A 80 -5.02 23.46 -2.70
N ASP A 81 -4.18 24.45 -2.44
CA ASP A 81 -4.65 25.82 -2.15
C ASP A 81 -5.21 26.53 -3.39
N VAL A 82 -4.75 26.15 -4.59
CA VAL A 82 -5.04 26.87 -5.85
C VAL A 82 -5.50 25.92 -6.97
N ASP A 83 -5.09 24.66 -6.90
CA ASP A 83 -5.37 23.62 -7.88
C ASP A 83 -5.95 22.36 -7.21
N SER A 84 -6.57 21.51 -8.02
CA SER A 84 -7.09 20.21 -7.62
C SER A 84 -6.87 19.17 -8.72
N VAL A 85 -6.74 17.91 -8.32
CA VAL A 85 -6.61 16.75 -9.21
C VAL A 85 -7.70 15.76 -8.86
N SER A 86 -8.35 15.21 -9.90
CA SER A 86 -9.32 14.13 -9.78
C SER A 86 -9.08 13.09 -10.87
N LEU A 87 -8.96 11.84 -10.45
CA LEU A 87 -8.83 10.67 -11.28
C LEU A 87 -10.00 9.74 -10.96
N GLU A 88 -10.60 9.17 -12.00
CA GLU A 88 -11.72 8.25 -11.89
C GLU A 88 -11.41 7.04 -12.76
N PHE A 89 -11.58 5.85 -12.19
CA PHE A 89 -11.35 4.57 -12.84
C PHE A 89 -12.66 3.78 -12.77
N GLU A 90 -13.31 3.63 -13.92
CA GLU A 90 -14.53 2.84 -14.03
C GLU A 90 -14.18 1.34 -14.02
N ALA A 91 -15.17 0.46 -13.87
CA ALA A 91 -14.95 -0.98 -13.89
C ALA A 91 -14.18 -1.49 -15.14
N THR A 92 -14.29 -0.79 -16.29
CA THR A 92 -13.55 -1.14 -17.52
C THR A 92 -12.07 -0.77 -17.49
N ASP A 93 -11.65 0.14 -16.60
CA ASP A 93 -10.27 0.55 -16.40
C ASP A 93 -9.54 -0.32 -15.37
N LEU A 94 -10.29 -1.17 -14.66
CA LEU A 94 -9.85 -2.01 -13.56
C LEU A 94 -9.83 -3.48 -13.97
N GLN A 95 -8.99 -4.28 -13.29
CA GLN A 95 -9.01 -5.73 -13.48
C GLN A 95 -10.20 -6.36 -12.75
N ASP A 96 -10.57 -5.80 -11.60
CA ASP A 96 -11.77 -6.14 -10.86
C ASP A 96 -12.24 -4.94 -10.01
N LEU A 97 -13.54 -4.88 -9.72
CA LEU A 97 -14.15 -3.89 -8.83
C LEU A 97 -15.14 -4.60 -7.91
N SER A 98 -14.80 -4.62 -6.63
CA SER A 98 -15.68 -5.11 -5.57
C SER A 98 -16.55 -3.96 -5.06
N PRO A 99 -17.88 -4.03 -5.24
CA PRO A 99 -18.77 -2.91 -4.95
C PRO A 99 -18.75 -2.55 -3.46
N GLY A 100 -18.70 -1.25 -3.18
CA GLY A 100 -18.74 -0.68 -1.84
C GLY A 100 -18.87 0.84 -1.93
N GLN A 101 -19.26 1.47 -0.82
CA GLN A 101 -19.24 2.94 -0.70
C GLN A 101 -18.38 3.32 0.49
N ALA A 102 -17.21 3.87 0.20
CA ALA A 102 -16.28 4.33 1.20
C ALA A 102 -15.48 5.52 0.71
N ARG A 103 -15.04 6.36 1.64
CA ARG A 103 -14.08 7.43 1.36
C ARG A 103 -13.17 7.58 2.57
N SER A 104 -11.87 7.69 2.29
CA SER A 104 -10.86 7.93 3.31
C SER A 104 -9.77 8.86 2.77
N LEU A 105 -9.06 9.51 3.68
CA LEU A 105 -7.95 10.42 3.38
C LEU A 105 -6.63 9.79 3.83
N TYR A 106 -5.60 9.84 2.99
CA TYR A 106 -4.31 9.20 3.26
C TYR A 106 -3.13 10.14 3.06
N SER A 107 -2.03 9.84 3.74
CA SER A 107 -0.76 10.55 3.59
C SER A 107 -0.15 10.20 2.24
N LEU A 108 0.10 11.20 1.40
CA LEU A 108 0.69 10.97 0.09
C LEU A 108 2.13 10.48 0.19
N GLU A 109 2.92 11.04 1.12
CA GLU A 109 4.30 10.60 1.38
C GLU A 109 4.39 9.09 1.60
N SER A 110 3.50 8.53 2.44
CA SER A 110 3.47 7.10 2.72
C SER A 110 3.05 6.28 1.51
N LEU A 111 2.05 6.74 0.74
CA LEU A 111 1.64 6.06 -0.50
C LEU A 111 2.74 6.08 -1.57
N ARG A 112 3.54 7.15 -1.63
CA ARG A 112 4.69 7.25 -2.53
C ARG A 112 5.81 6.28 -2.15
N ASP A 113 6.11 6.15 -0.87
CA ASP A 113 7.12 5.18 -0.43
C ASP A 113 6.66 3.74 -0.70
N MET A 114 5.36 3.46 -0.58
CA MET A 114 4.77 2.17 -0.95
C MET A 114 4.81 1.94 -2.46
N SER A 115 4.37 2.91 -3.29
CA SER A 115 4.25 2.73 -4.75
C SER A 115 5.57 2.36 -5.41
N ARG A 116 6.69 2.93 -4.92
CA ARG A 116 8.05 2.64 -5.40
C ARG A 116 8.46 1.17 -5.30
N ALA A 117 7.87 0.42 -4.36
CA ALA A 117 8.17 -0.99 -4.15
C ALA A 117 7.24 -1.93 -4.92
N ILE A 118 6.15 -1.41 -5.51
CA ILE A 118 5.18 -2.19 -6.27
C ILE A 118 5.68 -2.34 -7.71
N PRO A 119 5.86 -3.57 -8.23
CA PRO A 119 6.15 -3.78 -9.64
C PRO A 119 5.02 -3.20 -10.51
N GLY A 120 5.37 -2.52 -11.61
CA GLY A 120 4.37 -1.82 -12.43
C GLY A 120 3.30 -2.73 -13.04
N ASP A 121 3.63 -4.00 -13.29
CA ASP A 121 2.75 -5.04 -13.83
C ASP A 121 2.04 -5.87 -12.75
N ALA A 122 2.34 -5.64 -11.47
CA ALA A 122 1.68 -6.35 -10.38
C ALA A 122 0.18 -6.00 -10.33
N ALA A 123 -0.66 -7.01 -10.11
CA ALA A 123 -2.06 -6.82 -9.78
C ALA A 123 -2.17 -6.46 -8.29
N VAL A 124 -2.51 -5.20 -8.01
CA VAL A 124 -2.67 -4.67 -6.65
C VAL A 124 -4.12 -4.80 -6.23
N ASP A 125 -4.38 -5.60 -5.20
CA ASP A 125 -5.65 -5.67 -4.48
C ASP A 125 -5.74 -4.49 -3.50
N LEU A 126 -6.56 -3.50 -3.84
CA LEU A 126 -6.86 -2.34 -2.99
C LEU A 126 -8.16 -2.60 -2.24
N ARG A 127 -8.12 -2.60 -0.90
CA ARG A 127 -9.30 -2.72 -0.04
C ARG A 127 -9.51 -1.49 0.81
N LEU A 128 -10.74 -1.00 0.84
CA LEU A 128 -11.09 0.29 1.42
C LEU A 128 -12.33 0.21 2.31
N GLY A 129 -12.30 0.99 3.39
CA GLY A 129 -13.44 1.32 4.25
C GLY A 129 -13.49 2.83 4.50
N THR A 130 -14.53 3.30 5.20
CA THR A 130 -14.73 4.72 5.52
C THR A 130 -13.98 5.07 6.79
N GLU A 131 -13.04 6.02 6.69
CA GLU A 131 -12.17 6.42 7.80
C GLU A 131 -11.41 5.25 8.46
N THR A 132 -11.14 4.20 7.69
CA THR A 132 -10.35 3.03 8.11
C THR A 132 -9.02 2.97 7.36
N PRO A 133 -8.05 2.15 7.82
CA PRO A 133 -6.86 1.88 7.03
C PRO A 133 -7.20 1.33 5.65
N ILE A 134 -6.38 1.66 4.64
CA ILE A 134 -6.40 1.04 3.32
C ILE A 134 -5.40 -0.13 3.30
N SER A 135 -5.74 -1.21 2.61
CA SER A 135 -4.80 -2.30 2.31
C SER A 135 -4.47 -2.30 0.82
N LEU A 136 -3.18 -2.48 0.51
CA LEU A 136 -2.65 -2.67 -0.84
C LEU A 136 -1.86 -3.99 -0.84
N GLY A 137 -2.48 -5.05 -1.37
CA GLY A 137 -1.90 -6.38 -1.48
C GLY A 137 -1.41 -6.67 -2.89
N PHE A 138 -0.26 -7.30 -3.06
CA PHE A 138 0.18 -7.80 -4.36
C PHE A 138 1.13 -8.99 -4.22
N GLU A 139 1.17 -9.83 -5.25
CA GLU A 139 2.12 -10.93 -5.36
C GLU A 139 3.33 -10.52 -6.23
N PHE A 140 4.46 -11.17 -6.00
CA PHE A 140 5.67 -11.01 -6.79
C PHE A 140 6.34 -12.36 -7.03
N ALA A 141 7.31 -12.39 -7.95
CA ALA A 141 8.04 -13.61 -8.33
C ALA A 141 7.09 -14.77 -8.71
N ASP A 142 6.15 -14.50 -9.62
CA ASP A 142 5.19 -15.50 -10.11
C ASP A 142 4.36 -16.19 -9.01
N GLY A 143 4.09 -15.48 -7.90
CA GLY A 143 3.30 -15.97 -6.77
C GLY A 143 4.11 -16.60 -5.65
N ASP A 144 5.45 -16.65 -5.76
CA ASP A 144 6.32 -17.19 -4.69
C ASP A 144 6.43 -16.25 -3.47
N GLY A 145 5.89 -15.04 -3.55
CA GLY A 145 5.82 -14.11 -2.44
C GLY A 145 4.68 -13.11 -2.56
N SER A 146 4.25 -12.59 -1.42
CA SER A 146 3.20 -11.58 -1.31
C SER A 146 3.63 -10.44 -0.39
N VAL A 147 3.18 -9.23 -0.69
CA VAL A 147 3.30 -8.05 0.16
C VAL A 147 1.90 -7.54 0.47
N GLU A 148 1.68 -7.14 1.72
CA GLU A 148 0.51 -6.38 2.12
C GLU A 148 0.97 -5.10 2.82
N TYR A 149 0.65 -3.94 2.23
CA TYR A 149 0.77 -2.66 2.91
C TYR A 149 -0.55 -2.30 3.56
N VAL A 150 -0.49 -1.82 4.80
CA VAL A 150 -1.63 -1.25 5.50
C VAL A 150 -1.28 0.19 5.89
N LEU A 151 -2.12 1.14 5.46
CA LEU A 151 -1.91 2.56 5.74
C LEU A 151 -3.12 3.14 6.48
N SER A 152 -2.87 3.63 7.69
CA SER A 152 -3.89 4.33 8.48
C SER A 152 -4.37 5.62 7.81
N PRO A 153 -5.65 5.97 7.97
CA PRO A 153 -6.19 7.20 7.42
C PRO A 153 -5.73 8.40 8.25
N ARG A 154 -5.79 9.56 7.64
CA ARG A 154 -5.62 10.85 8.31
C ARG A 154 -7.00 11.33 8.75
N ILE A 155 -7.12 11.67 10.03
CA ILE A 155 -8.33 12.29 10.56
C ILE A 155 -8.27 13.77 10.26
N THR A 156 -9.16 14.25 9.40
CA THR A 156 -9.43 15.67 9.27
C THR A 156 -10.46 16.04 10.33
N ARG A 157 -10.11 16.94 11.24
CA ARG A 157 -11.12 17.61 12.07
C ARG A 157 -11.61 18.81 11.27
N GLU A 158 -12.86 18.78 10.85
CA GLU A 158 -13.60 20.00 10.50
C GLU A 158 -13.82 20.86 11.75
#